data_AF-A0A841BNP2-F1
#
_entry.id   AF-A0A841BNP2-F1
#
_cell.length_a   1.000
_cell.length_b   1.000
_cell.length_c   1.000
_cell.angle_alpha   90.00
_cell.angle_beta   90.00
_cell.angle_gamma   90.00
#
_symmetry.space_group_name_H-M   'P 1'
#
loop_
_entity.id
_entity.type
_entity.pdbx_description
1 polymer ?
#
loop_
_entity_poly.entity_id
_entity_poly.type
_entity_poly.pdbx_seq_one_letter_code
_entity_poly.pdbx_strand_id
1 'polypeptide(L)'
;MTEFLRDAAATAAIFGFFGSAWFGWAQEKPPPAWRRWLITGSVLSILSFIAGGLLTWRHWSDGTVFDETVGRTFGIIVGIEFALAGLGAAVLGLTGRRDYVPVWIALVVGVHLFPVAVVLHYPFIHVIAALATVAALAAIPIARARSLPVSAVNGLGIGSALLLGALVSLGYALFGF
;
A
#
# COMPACT_ATOMS: atom_id res chain seq x y z
N MET A 1 -8.22 -13.13 9.53
CA MET A 1 -8.72 -11.75 9.38
C MET A 1 -8.48 -11.01 10.69
N THR A 2 -8.76 -9.71 10.77
CA THR A 2 -8.74 -8.98 12.06
C THR A 2 -10.00 -9.27 12.86
N GLU A 3 -9.90 -9.17 14.19
CA GLU A 3 -11.03 -9.30 15.12
C GLU A 3 -12.01 -8.12 15.01
N PHE A 4 -11.50 -6.92 14.78
CA PHE A 4 -12.30 -5.69 14.83
C PHE A 4 -12.69 -5.18 13.44
N LEU A 5 -13.99 -4.95 13.24
CA LEU A 5 -14.54 -4.42 11.99
C LEU A 5 -13.95 -3.05 11.63
N ARG A 6 -13.77 -2.19 12.65
CA ARG A 6 -13.16 -0.86 12.51
C ARG A 6 -11.75 -0.93 11.93
N ASP A 7 -10.94 -1.92 12.34
CA ASP A 7 -9.57 -2.07 11.86
C ASP A 7 -9.53 -2.55 10.41
N ALA A 8 -10.48 -3.38 9.99
CA ALA A 8 -10.64 -3.78 8.59
C ALA A 8 -11.07 -2.59 7.72
N ALA A 9 -12.05 -1.80 8.18
CA ALA A 9 -12.48 -0.60 7.49
C ALA A 9 -11.37 0.45 7.36
N ALA A 10 -10.58 0.66 8.42
CA ALA A 10 -9.45 1.57 8.42
C ALA A 10 -8.34 1.08 7.47
N THR A 11 -8.06 -0.23 7.47
CA THR A 11 -7.11 -0.85 6.53
C THR A 11 -7.57 -0.65 5.08
N ALA A 12 -8.86 -0.84 4.79
CA ALA A 12 -9.43 -0.58 3.48
C ALA A 12 -9.23 0.88 3.05
N ALA A 13 -9.43 1.81 3.98
CA ALA A 13 -9.23 3.23 3.73
C ALA A 13 -7.77 3.52 3.36
N ILE A 14 -6.84 3.10 4.22
CA ILE A 14 -5.40 3.36 4.08
C ILE A 14 -4.85 2.74 2.80
N PHE A 15 -5.17 1.47 2.53
CA PHE A 15 -4.71 0.79 1.31
C PHE A 15 -5.34 1.38 0.05
N GLY A 16 -6.60 1.84 0.12
CA GLY A 16 -7.23 2.57 -0.98
C GLY A 16 -6.52 3.89 -1.29
N PHE A 17 -6.17 4.67 -0.26
CA PHE A 17 -5.44 5.92 -0.43
C PHE A 17 -4.07 5.67 -1.09
N PHE A 18 -3.25 4.81 -0.50
CA PHE A 18 -1.91 4.53 -1.04
C PHE A 18 -1.97 3.81 -2.40
N GLY A 19 -2.90 2.88 -2.59
CA GLY A 19 -3.12 2.22 -3.87
C GLY A 19 -3.36 3.22 -5.00
N SER A 20 -4.17 4.27 -4.74
CA SER A 20 -4.40 5.34 -5.71
C SER A 20 -3.12 6.11 -6.06
N ALA A 21 -2.26 6.39 -5.08
CA ALA A 21 -0.98 7.07 -5.28
C ALA A 21 0.00 6.21 -6.10
N TRP A 22 0.05 4.90 -5.85
CA TRP A 22 0.88 3.96 -6.62
C TRP A 22 0.41 3.80 -8.06
N PHE A 23 -0.90 3.75 -8.30
CA PHE A 23 -1.43 3.84 -9.67
C PHE A 23 -1.14 5.21 -10.31
N GLY A 24 -1.01 6.28 -9.53
CA GLY A 24 -0.53 7.58 -9.98
C GLY A 24 0.92 7.52 -10.49
N TRP A 25 1.84 6.92 -9.72
CA TRP A 25 3.21 6.65 -10.20
C TRP A 25 3.24 5.74 -11.42
N ALA A 26 2.32 4.77 -11.50
CA ALA A 26 2.21 3.89 -12.66
C ALA A 26 1.90 4.63 -13.97
N GLN A 27 1.38 5.87 -13.90
CA GLN A 27 1.05 6.71 -15.04
C GLN A 27 2.23 7.49 -15.61
N GLU A 28 3.45 7.29 -15.10
CA GLU A 28 4.65 7.82 -15.75
C GLU A 28 4.95 7.06 -17.06
N LYS A 29 4.49 7.63 -18.19
CA LYS A 29 4.66 7.10 -19.55
C LYS A 29 4.32 5.60 -19.69
N PRO A 30 3.16 5.12 -19.20
CA PRO A 30 2.78 3.72 -19.32
C PRO A 30 2.48 3.38 -20.78
N PRO A 31 2.55 2.09 -21.16
CA PRO A 31 1.98 1.59 -22.41
C PRO A 31 0.52 2.04 -22.57
N PRO A 32 0.08 2.46 -23.77
CA PRO A 32 -1.29 2.93 -23.98
C PRO A 32 -2.38 1.94 -23.54
N ALA A 33 -2.12 0.63 -23.71
CA ALA A 33 -3.03 -0.43 -23.31
C ALA A 33 -3.25 -0.52 -21.79
N TRP A 34 -2.32 -0.01 -20.98
CA TRP A 34 -2.42 -0.04 -19.51
C TRP A 34 -3.32 1.08 -18.98
N ARG A 35 -3.46 2.18 -19.71
CA ARG A 35 -4.14 3.39 -19.25
C ARG A 35 -5.53 3.11 -18.67
N ARG A 36 -6.33 2.28 -19.35
CA ARG A 36 -7.68 1.92 -18.87
C ARG A 36 -7.62 1.22 -17.51
N TRP A 37 -6.67 0.28 -17.35
CA TRP A 37 -6.52 -0.51 -16.14
C TRP A 37 -5.99 0.32 -14.98
N LEU A 38 -5.05 1.23 -15.25
CA LEU A 38 -4.52 2.16 -14.25
C LEU A 38 -5.61 3.11 -13.76
N ILE A 39 -6.43 3.66 -14.67
CA ILE A 39 -7.56 4.51 -14.30
C ILE A 39 -8.57 3.72 -13.46
N THR A 40 -8.96 2.52 -13.89
CA THR A 40 -9.86 1.65 -13.11
C THR A 40 -9.28 1.35 -11.73
N GLY A 41 -8.00 1.02 -11.64
CA GLY A 41 -7.30 0.78 -10.38
C GLY A 41 -7.32 2.00 -9.46
N SER A 42 -6.98 3.18 -9.98
CA SER A 42 -7.05 4.44 -9.22
C SER A 42 -8.46 4.74 -8.71
N VAL A 43 -9.48 4.61 -9.57
CA VAL A 43 -10.88 4.88 -9.21
C VAL A 43 -11.36 3.91 -8.13
N LEU A 44 -11.12 2.60 -8.30
CA LEU A 44 -11.49 1.61 -7.28
C LEU A 44 -10.76 1.86 -5.96
N SER A 45 -9.48 2.24 -6.01
CA SER A 45 -8.71 2.57 -4.80
C SER A 45 -9.28 3.78 -4.07
N ILE A 46 -9.69 4.83 -4.80
CA ILE A 46 -10.36 6.01 -4.22
C ILE A 46 -11.73 5.64 -3.64
N LEU A 47 -12.52 4.80 -4.33
CA LEU A 47 -13.80 4.34 -3.80
C LEU A 47 -13.62 3.52 -2.52
N SER A 48 -12.61 2.64 -2.47
CA SER A 48 -12.27 1.91 -1.25
C SER A 48 -11.79 2.83 -0.13
N PHE A 49 -11.00 3.86 -0.46
CA PHE A 49 -10.58 4.88 0.50
C PHE A 49 -11.79 5.56 1.15
N ILE A 50 -12.72 6.06 0.34
CA ILE A 50 -13.91 6.77 0.81
C ILE A 50 -14.82 5.83 1.61
N ALA A 51 -15.15 4.66 1.06
CA ALA A 51 -16.04 3.70 1.71
C ALA A 51 -15.46 3.19 3.04
N GLY A 52 -14.18 2.81 3.06
CA GLY A 52 -13.47 2.39 4.26
C GLY A 52 -13.40 3.51 5.31
N GLY A 53 -13.14 4.75 4.88
CA GLY A 53 -13.12 5.91 5.78
C GLY A 53 -14.49 6.20 6.41
N LEU A 54 -15.56 6.15 5.61
CA LEU A 54 -16.93 6.32 6.10
C LEU A 54 -17.33 5.21 7.08
N LEU A 55 -16.99 3.95 6.78
CA LEU A 55 -17.25 2.82 7.69
C LEU A 55 -16.45 2.96 8.99
N THR A 56 -15.17 3.34 8.90
CA THR A 56 -14.33 3.58 10.08
C THR A 56 -14.92 4.66 10.97
N TRP A 57 -15.43 5.75 10.38
CA TRP A 57 -16.08 6.82 11.11
C TRP A 57 -17.41 6.36 11.74
N ARG A 58 -18.22 5.59 11.02
CA ARG A 58 -19.46 5.02 11.53
C ARG A 58 -19.24 4.07 12.72
N HIS A 59 -18.16 3.29 12.67
CA HIS A 59 -17.77 2.31 13.70
C HIS A 59 -16.72 2.87 14.66
N TRP A 60 -16.60 4.19 14.78
CA TRP A 60 -15.54 4.83 15.56
C TRP A 60 -15.57 4.45 17.05
N SER A 61 -16.77 4.24 17.59
CA SER A 61 -16.98 3.86 18.99
C SER A 61 -16.86 2.35 19.24
N ASP A 62 -16.68 1.55 18.19
CA ASP A 62 -16.51 0.10 18.31
C ASP A 62 -15.08 -0.24 18.74
N GLY A 63 -14.88 -1.49 19.16
CA GLY A 63 -13.57 -2.02 19.54
C GLY A 63 -12.54 -1.89 18.41
N THR A 64 -11.27 -1.75 18.82
CA THR A 64 -10.10 -1.70 17.96
C THR A 64 -8.93 -2.31 18.70
N VAL A 65 -7.96 -2.85 17.96
CA VAL A 65 -6.67 -3.28 18.53
C VAL A 65 -5.85 -2.10 19.06
N PHE A 66 -6.17 -0.86 18.64
CA PHE A 66 -5.45 0.33 19.06
C PHE A 66 -5.75 0.72 20.52
N ASP A 67 -4.80 0.40 21.39
CA ASP A 67 -4.62 1.02 22.71
C ASP A 67 -3.38 1.95 22.73
N GLU A 68 -3.02 2.48 23.89
CA GLU A 68 -1.85 3.35 24.05
C GLU A 68 -0.52 2.65 23.63
N THR A 69 -0.39 1.36 23.93
CA THR A 69 0.83 0.59 23.65
C THR A 69 0.94 0.25 22.17
N VAL A 70 -0.15 -0.21 21.57
CA VAL A 70 -0.26 -0.52 20.14
C VAL A 70 -0.07 0.76 19.33
N GLY A 71 -0.74 1.86 19.71
CA GLY A 71 -0.60 3.16 19.06
C GLY A 71 0.84 3.68 19.06
N ARG A 72 1.53 3.61 20.21
CA ARG A 72 2.95 3.98 20.30
C ARG A 72 3.84 3.10 19.43
N THR A 73 3.64 1.78 19.47
CA THR A 73 4.45 0.82 18.70
C THR A 73 4.24 1.00 17.20
N PHE A 74 2.99 1.17 16.77
CA PHE A 74 2.63 1.49 15.39
C PHE A 74 3.29 2.79 14.94
N GLY A 75 3.23 3.85 15.75
CA GLY A 75 3.88 5.13 15.47
C GLY A 75 5.40 5.02 15.29
N ILE A 76 6.08 4.20 16.09
CA ILE A 76 7.51 3.93 15.94
C ILE A 76 7.81 3.20 14.63
N ILE A 77 7.03 2.16 14.29
CA ILE A 77 7.18 1.40 13.04
C ILE A 77 7.02 2.31 11.82
N VAL A 78 5.98 3.15 11.81
CA VAL A 78 5.75 4.13 10.75
C VAL A 78 6.86 5.18 10.72
N GLY A 79 7.32 5.67 11.88
CA GLY A 79 8.44 6.61 11.94
C GLY A 79 9.72 6.06 11.31
N ILE A 80 10.05 4.80 11.59
CA ILE A 80 11.20 4.11 10.98
C ILE A 80 11.01 3.96 9.47
N GLU A 81 9.82 3.57 9.01
CA GLU A 81 9.48 3.46 7.59
C GLU A 81 9.73 4.79 6.86
N PHE A 82 9.12 5.88 7.32
CA PHE A 82 9.27 7.19 6.70
C PHE A 82 10.72 7.67 6.71
N ALA A 83 11.47 7.41 7.78
CA ALA A 83 12.89 7.73 7.86
C ALA A 83 13.72 6.97 6.83
N LEU A 84 13.52 5.65 6.70
CA LEU A 84 14.22 4.81 5.72
C LEU A 84 13.83 5.15 4.28
N ALA A 85 12.54 5.34 4.01
CA ALA A 85 12.03 5.74 2.71
C ALA A 85 12.62 7.09 2.28
N GLY A 86 12.55 8.10 3.16
CA GLY A 86 13.06 9.44 2.92
C GLY A 86 14.58 9.47 2.75
N LEU A 87 15.33 8.81 3.63
CA LEU A 87 16.79 8.78 3.56
C LEU A 87 17.28 8.11 2.27
N GLY A 88 16.76 6.93 1.92
CA GLY A 88 17.18 6.28 0.68
C GLY A 88 16.71 7.01 -0.56
N ALA A 89 15.53 7.64 -0.55
CA ALA A 89 15.11 8.52 -1.63
C ALA A 89 16.05 9.72 -1.82
N ALA A 90 16.48 10.35 -0.72
CA ALA A 90 17.45 11.44 -0.74
C ALA A 90 18.80 10.98 -1.30
N VAL A 91 19.34 9.86 -0.83
CA VAL A 91 20.61 9.29 -1.32
C VAL A 91 20.53 8.97 -2.82
N LEU A 92 19.46 8.32 -3.28
CA LEU A 92 19.25 8.01 -4.69
C LEU A 92 19.08 9.29 -5.54
N GLY A 93 18.38 10.29 -5.01
CA GLY A 93 18.21 11.59 -5.66
C GLY A 93 19.52 12.35 -5.82
N LEU A 94 20.36 12.37 -4.77
CA LEU A 94 21.65 13.05 -4.76
C LEU A 94 22.72 12.34 -5.61
N THR A 95 22.61 11.02 -5.76
CA THR A 95 23.54 10.22 -6.59
C THR A 95 23.11 10.09 -8.05
N GLY A 96 22.07 10.82 -8.49
CA GLY A 96 21.58 10.80 -9.87
C GLY A 96 20.79 9.54 -10.26
N ARG A 97 20.39 8.72 -9.28
CA ARG A 97 19.69 7.43 -9.45
C ARG A 97 18.18 7.57 -9.21
N ARG A 98 17.57 8.67 -9.67
CA ARG A 98 16.17 9.02 -9.39
C ARG A 98 15.16 7.95 -9.84
N ASP A 99 15.46 7.23 -10.91
CA ASP A 99 14.61 6.16 -11.44
C ASP A 99 14.41 4.98 -10.47
N TYR A 100 15.28 4.85 -9.46
CA TYR A 100 15.21 3.81 -8.44
C TYR A 100 14.43 4.26 -7.19
N VAL A 101 14.11 5.55 -7.05
CA VAL A 101 13.40 6.10 -5.88
C VAL A 101 12.06 5.41 -5.65
N PRO A 102 11.18 5.23 -6.66
CA PRO A 102 9.91 4.53 -6.45
C PRO A 102 10.10 3.09 -5.98
N VAL A 103 11.12 2.39 -6.49
CA VAL A 103 11.41 1.00 -6.11
C VAL A 103 11.93 0.90 -4.68
N TRP A 104 12.80 1.83 -4.28
CA TRP A 104 13.27 1.90 -2.89
C TRP A 104 12.11 2.11 -1.92
N ILE A 105 11.24 3.10 -2.21
CA ILE A 105 10.08 3.38 -1.37
C ILE A 105 9.15 2.15 -1.34
N ALA A 106 8.90 1.51 -2.49
CA ALA A 106 8.08 0.31 -2.56
C ALA A 106 8.62 -0.85 -1.70
N LEU A 107 9.94 -1.04 -1.71
CA LEU A 107 10.58 -2.07 -0.91
C LEU A 107 10.45 -1.77 0.59
N VAL A 108 10.70 -0.51 0.99
CA VAL A 108 10.54 -0.09 2.40
C VAL A 108 9.10 -0.27 2.86
N VAL A 109 8.11 0.17 2.07
CA VAL A 109 6.67 -0.01 2.35
C VAL A 109 6.32 -1.49 2.45
N GLY A 110 6.74 -2.31 1.47
CA GLY A 110 6.47 -3.75 1.47
C GLY A 110 7.01 -4.45 2.70
N VAL A 111 8.23 -4.12 3.14
CA VAL A 111 8.85 -4.66 4.35
C VAL A 111 8.17 -4.12 5.62
N HIS A 112 7.80 -2.85 5.65
CA HIS A 112 7.08 -2.20 6.75
C HIS A 112 5.72 -2.86 7.05
N LEU A 113 5.05 -3.39 6.04
CA LEU A 113 3.75 -4.04 6.24
C LEU A 113 3.82 -5.32 7.08
N PHE A 114 4.97 -6.00 7.15
CA PHE A 114 5.13 -7.19 8.01
C PHE A 114 4.96 -6.88 9.51
N PRO A 115 5.72 -5.96 10.13
CA PRO A 115 5.51 -5.61 11.52
C PRO A 115 4.14 -4.93 11.75
N VAL A 116 3.60 -4.18 10.78
CA VAL A 116 2.23 -3.66 10.87
C VAL A 116 1.20 -4.79 10.99
N ALA A 117 1.34 -5.85 10.18
CA ALA A 117 0.44 -7.00 10.24
C ALA A 117 0.43 -7.67 11.61
N VAL A 118 1.60 -7.72 12.26
CA VAL A 118 1.77 -8.25 13.62
C VAL A 118 1.10 -7.33 14.63
N VAL A 119 1.40 -6.03 14.61
CA VAL A 119 0.89 -5.06 15.60
C VAL A 119 -0.63 -4.88 15.51
N LEU A 120 -1.19 -4.93 14.29
CA LEU A 120 -2.64 -4.81 14.08
C LEU A 120 -3.41 -6.11 14.28
N HIS A 121 -2.74 -7.21 14.65
CA HIS A 121 -3.34 -8.54 14.73
C HIS A 121 -4.13 -8.90 13.45
N TYR A 122 -3.60 -8.50 12.29
CA TYR A 122 -4.27 -8.68 11.00
C TYR A 122 -3.39 -9.49 10.04
N PRO A 123 -3.41 -10.84 10.14
CA PRO A 123 -2.49 -11.71 9.39
C PRO A 123 -2.54 -11.54 7.87
N PHE A 124 -3.70 -11.18 7.31
CA PHE A 124 -3.85 -10.97 5.87
C PHE A 124 -2.92 -9.87 5.32
N ILE A 125 -2.54 -8.89 6.15
CA ILE A 125 -1.57 -7.87 5.75
C ILE A 125 -0.20 -8.50 5.40
N HIS A 126 0.19 -9.65 5.97
CA HIS A 126 1.40 -10.36 5.55
C HIS A 126 1.38 -10.79 4.09
N VAL A 127 0.19 -11.15 3.56
CA VAL A 127 0.02 -11.50 2.14
C VAL A 127 0.27 -10.25 1.28
N ILE A 128 -0.31 -9.12 1.67
CA ILE A 128 -0.12 -7.85 0.96
C ILE A 128 1.34 -7.38 1.06
N ALA A 129 1.97 -7.54 2.23
CA ALA A 129 3.39 -7.25 2.46
C ALA A 129 4.29 -8.07 1.52
N ALA A 130 4.04 -9.37 1.41
CA ALA A 130 4.78 -10.26 0.52
C ALA A 130 4.57 -9.88 -0.96
N LEU A 131 3.32 -9.64 -1.38
CA LEU A 131 3.02 -9.23 -2.76
C LEU A 131 3.69 -7.89 -3.10
N ALA A 132 3.63 -6.90 -2.21
CA ALA A 132 4.26 -5.60 -2.40
C ALA A 132 5.80 -5.72 -2.46
N THR A 133 6.39 -6.51 -1.55
CA THR A 133 7.84 -6.75 -1.53
C THR A 133 8.32 -7.43 -2.81
N VAL A 134 7.60 -8.48 -3.25
CA VAL A 134 7.92 -9.18 -4.51
C VAL A 134 7.77 -8.24 -5.71
N ALA A 135 6.71 -7.43 -5.76
CA ALA A 135 6.51 -6.45 -6.83
C ALA A 135 7.65 -5.43 -6.89
N ALA A 136 8.11 -4.92 -5.73
CA ALA A 136 9.24 -4.00 -5.66
C ALA A 136 10.54 -4.65 -6.19
N LEU A 137 10.85 -5.87 -5.73
CA LEU A 137 12.05 -6.60 -6.16
C LEU A 137 12.02 -6.98 -7.65
N ALA A 138 10.85 -7.32 -8.17
CA ALA A 138 10.65 -7.70 -9.56
C ALA A 138 10.56 -6.51 -10.52
N ALA A 139 10.29 -5.30 -10.04
CA ALA A 139 10.04 -4.14 -10.89
C ALA A 139 11.21 -3.82 -11.84
N ILE A 140 12.44 -3.78 -11.33
CA ILE A 140 13.64 -3.47 -12.13
C ILE A 140 13.90 -4.53 -13.22
N PRO A 141 14.01 -5.84 -12.90
CA PRO A 141 14.28 -6.84 -13.93
C PRO A 141 13.16 -6.90 -14.98
N ILE A 142 11.89 -6.78 -14.59
CA ILE A 142 10.76 -6.77 -15.53
C ILE A 142 10.80 -5.51 -16.41
N ALA A 143 11.00 -4.33 -15.82
CA ALA A 143 11.07 -3.08 -16.57
C ALA A 143 12.19 -3.11 -17.61
N ARG A 144 13.38 -3.60 -17.25
CA ARG A 144 14.50 -3.76 -18.18
C ARG A 144 14.21 -4.79 -19.28
N ALA A 145 13.68 -5.96 -18.93
CA ALA A 145 13.38 -7.03 -19.88
C ALA A 145 12.29 -6.65 -20.90
N ARG A 146 11.45 -5.66 -20.57
CA ARG A 146 10.31 -5.23 -21.39
C ARG A 146 10.46 -3.80 -21.93
N SER A 147 11.60 -3.14 -21.68
CA SER A 147 11.87 -1.74 -22.04
C SER A 147 10.78 -0.77 -21.57
N LEU A 148 10.33 -0.94 -20.33
CA LEU A 148 9.29 -0.14 -19.70
C LEU A 148 9.88 0.81 -18.65
N PRO A 149 9.20 1.92 -18.32
CA PRO A 149 9.55 2.73 -17.16
C PRO A 149 9.47 1.91 -15.88
N VAL A 150 10.50 1.99 -15.03
CA VAL A 150 10.56 1.26 -13.76
C VAL A 150 9.40 1.67 -12.84
N SER A 151 9.07 2.96 -12.79
CA SER A 151 7.93 3.52 -12.06
C SER A 151 6.59 2.97 -12.54
N ALA A 152 6.41 2.78 -13.86
CA ALA A 152 5.20 2.20 -14.44
C ALA A 152 4.98 0.76 -13.94
N VAL A 153 6.02 -0.08 -14.00
CA VAL A 153 5.95 -1.48 -13.56
C VAL A 153 5.76 -1.57 -12.05
N ASN A 154 6.56 -0.82 -11.29
CA ASN A 154 6.50 -0.80 -9.83
C ASN A 154 5.15 -0.30 -9.32
N GLY A 155 4.68 0.83 -9.85
CA GLY A 155 3.40 1.43 -9.49
C GLY A 155 2.21 0.53 -9.78
N LEU A 156 2.22 -0.17 -10.92
CA LEU A 156 1.19 -1.16 -11.23
C LEU A 156 1.21 -2.31 -10.22
N GLY A 157 2.40 -2.88 -9.92
CA GLY A 157 2.54 -4.00 -9.00
C GLY A 157 2.08 -3.67 -7.58
N ILE A 158 2.60 -2.58 -7.01
CA ILE A 158 2.24 -2.15 -5.65
C ILE A 158 0.78 -1.68 -5.59
N GLY A 159 0.34 -0.88 -6.57
CA GLY A 159 -1.05 -0.40 -6.64
C GLY A 159 -2.05 -1.55 -6.69
N SER A 160 -1.78 -2.59 -7.47
CA SER A 160 -2.62 -3.80 -7.53
C SER A 160 -2.61 -4.59 -6.22
N ALA A 161 -1.46 -4.74 -5.55
CA ALA A 161 -1.39 -5.43 -4.26
C ALA A 161 -2.19 -4.69 -3.18
N LEU A 162 -2.04 -3.37 -3.10
CA LEU A 162 -2.78 -2.55 -2.14
C LEU A 162 -4.27 -2.50 -2.45
N LEU A 163 -4.67 -2.39 -3.73
CA LEU A 163 -6.07 -2.45 -4.12
C LEU A 163 -6.72 -3.79 -3.74
N LEU A 164 -6.02 -4.91 -3.96
CA LEU A 164 -6.49 -6.21 -3.49
C LEU A 164 -6.71 -6.20 -1.97
N GLY A 165 -5.73 -5.69 -1.22
CA GLY A 165 -5.84 -5.52 0.22
C GLY A 165 -7.04 -4.66 0.62
N ALA A 166 -7.26 -3.56 -0.08
CA ALA A 166 -8.35 -2.63 0.17
C ALA A 166 -9.72 -3.26 -0.08
N LEU A 167 -9.90 -3.93 -1.22
CA LEU A 167 -11.16 -4.57 -1.58
C LEU A 167 -11.51 -5.74 -0.66
N VAL A 168 -10.53 -6.57 -0.28
CA VAL A 168 -10.75 -7.68 0.65
C VAL A 168 -11.11 -7.16 2.04
N SER A 169 -10.39 -6.15 2.54
CA SER A 169 -10.66 -5.55 3.85
C SER A 169 -12.02 -4.84 3.87
N LEU A 170 -12.38 -4.16 2.78
CA LEU A 170 -13.69 -3.52 2.63
C LEU A 170 -14.82 -4.55 2.56
N GLY A 171 -14.64 -5.62 1.79
CA GLY A 171 -15.61 -6.71 1.70
C GLY A 171 -15.85 -7.37 3.06
N TYR A 172 -14.78 -7.61 3.82
CA TYR A 172 -14.89 -8.09 5.19
C TYR A 172 -15.62 -7.08 6.11
N ALA A 173 -15.31 -5.78 6.00
CA ALA A 173 -15.99 -4.76 6.79
C ALA A 173 -17.48 -4.58 6.44
N LEU A 174 -17.90 -4.92 5.22
CA LEU A 174 -19.29 -4.81 4.76
C LEU A 174 -20.13 -6.06 5.05
N PHE A 175 -19.51 -7.24 4.98
CA PHE A 175 -20.22 -8.53 4.94
C PHE A 175 -19.70 -9.56 5.94
N GLY A 176 -18.66 -9.25 6.72
CA GLY A 176 -18.15 -10.11 7.77
C GLY A 176 -19.17 -10.16 8.91
N PHE A 177 -19.92 -11.26 8.98
CA PHE A 177 -20.77 -11.66 10.10
C PHE A 177 -20.10 -12.84 10.82
#